data_AF-A0A1Q7V338-F1
#
_entry.id   AF-A0A1Q7V338-F1
#
_cell.length_a   1.000
_cell.length_b   1.000
_cell.length_c   1.000
_cell.angle_alpha   90.00
_cell.angle_beta   90.00
_cell.angle_gamma   90.00
#
_symmetry.space_group_name_H-M   'P 1'
#
loop_
_entity.id
_entity.type
_entity.pdbx_description
1 polymer ?
#
loop_
_entity_poly.entity_id
_entity_poly.type
_entity_poly.pdbx_seq_one_letter_code
_entity_poly.pdbx_strand_id
1 'polypeptide(L)'
;MRAEARRQLKQDRFSRATIHAAEQTVHWTVEHKNKMTVAGIVLAVLIAAAVGGWYYNERRDEKASADFGKALQTLDSPVRPAGMPPQPDYPSFASAKERGAEAHKQFQALVDKYPHTHVADFSHYFLGVTSAQQGDTAVAERELKAVADYRNRDLSTLAKLALAGVYRDTNRTQQAVEL
;
A
#
# COMPACT_ATOMS: atom_id res chain seq x y z
N MET A 1 38.09 -67.36 12.97
CA MET A 1 37.78 -67.30 11.52
C MET A 1 36.31 -67.05 11.14
N ARG A 2 35.27 -67.45 11.91
CA ARG A 2 33.85 -67.19 11.53
C ARG A 2 33.31 -65.78 11.85
N ALA A 3 33.95 -65.05 12.77
CA ALA A 3 33.52 -63.71 13.17
C ALA A 3 33.91 -62.62 12.15
N GLU A 4 35.07 -62.77 11.51
CA GLU A 4 35.57 -61.83 10.50
C GLU A 4 34.74 -61.88 9.21
N ALA A 5 34.39 -63.09 8.74
CA ALA A 5 33.53 -63.28 7.57
C ALA A 5 32.13 -62.66 7.74
N ARG A 6 31.56 -62.67 8.96
CA ARG A 6 30.25 -62.05 9.24
C ARG A 6 30.32 -60.52 9.27
N ARG A 7 31.45 -59.94 9.68
CA ARG A 7 31.65 -58.48 9.66
C ARG A 7 31.82 -57.97 8.23
N GLN A 8 32.61 -58.68 7.41
CA GLN A 8 32.80 -58.32 6.00
C GLN A 8 31.47 -58.32 5.22
N LEU A 9 30.62 -59.34 5.41
CA LEU A 9 29.31 -59.40 4.74
C LEU A 9 28.32 -58.28 5.15
N LYS A 10 28.47 -57.68 6.34
CA LYS A 10 27.61 -56.57 6.80
C LYS A 10 28.09 -55.22 6.30
N GLN A 11 29.40 -55.00 6.27
CA GLN A 11 29.99 -53.75 5.76
C GLN A 11 29.78 -53.60 4.26
N ASP A 12 29.87 -54.72 3.52
CA ASP A 12 29.77 -54.73 2.07
C ASP A 12 28.35 -54.44 1.57
N ARG A 13 27.31 -54.84 2.32
CA ARG A 13 25.91 -54.55 1.93
C ARG A 13 25.47 -53.11 2.22
N PHE A 14 25.93 -52.51 3.33
CA PHE A 14 25.66 -51.09 3.59
C PHE A 14 26.44 -50.19 2.63
N SER A 15 27.72 -50.49 2.39
CA SER A 15 28.55 -49.78 1.41
C SER A 15 27.93 -49.85 0.01
N ARG A 16 27.56 -51.04 -0.46
CA ARG A 16 26.90 -51.19 -1.78
C ARG A 16 25.53 -50.52 -1.85
N ALA A 17 24.75 -50.51 -0.77
CA ALA A 17 23.45 -49.83 -0.76
C ALA A 17 23.61 -48.30 -0.78
N THR A 18 24.57 -47.74 -0.05
CA THR A 18 24.86 -46.29 -0.09
C THR A 18 25.53 -45.89 -1.40
N ILE A 19 26.39 -46.74 -1.96
CA ILE A 19 26.99 -46.52 -3.29
C ILE A 19 25.92 -46.60 -4.38
N HIS A 20 25.00 -47.57 -4.35
CA HIS A 20 23.90 -47.64 -5.33
C HIS A 20 22.92 -46.46 -5.21
N ALA A 21 22.58 -46.02 -3.99
CA ALA A 21 21.73 -44.84 -3.79
C ALA A 21 22.44 -43.54 -4.21
N ALA A 22 23.75 -43.44 -3.96
CA ALA A 22 24.59 -42.34 -4.41
C ALA A 22 24.76 -42.35 -5.93
N GLU A 23 24.97 -43.51 -6.55
CA GLU A 23 25.09 -43.65 -8.00
C GLU A 23 23.76 -43.35 -8.70
N GLN A 24 22.62 -43.83 -8.18
CA GLN A 24 21.30 -43.50 -8.74
C GLN A 24 20.95 -42.01 -8.62
N THR A 25 21.30 -41.37 -7.50
CA THR A 25 21.14 -39.91 -7.36
C THR A 25 22.12 -39.14 -8.23
N VAL A 26 23.37 -39.58 -8.38
CA VAL A 26 24.38 -38.93 -9.22
C VAL A 26 24.04 -39.07 -10.71
N HIS A 27 23.64 -40.25 -11.19
CA HIS A 27 23.27 -40.45 -12.60
C HIS A 27 21.98 -39.69 -12.97
N TRP A 28 20.96 -39.68 -12.12
CA TRP A 28 19.74 -38.88 -12.35
C TRP A 28 20.01 -37.36 -12.29
N THR A 29 20.87 -36.93 -11.36
CA THR A 29 21.26 -35.53 -11.19
C THR A 29 22.11 -35.04 -12.35
N VAL A 30 22.92 -35.88 -13.00
CA VAL A 30 23.71 -35.48 -14.18
C VAL A 30 22.80 -35.28 -15.40
N GLU A 31 21.82 -36.15 -15.61
CA GLU A 31 20.89 -36.08 -16.75
C GLU A 31 19.90 -34.92 -16.62
N HIS A 32 19.50 -34.57 -15.38
CA HIS A 32 18.58 -33.46 -15.10
C HIS A 32 19.26 -32.22 -14.53
N LYS A 33 20.60 -32.20 -14.41
CA LYS A 33 21.36 -31.10 -13.79
C LYS A 33 21.03 -29.77 -14.44
N ASN A 34 21.00 -29.76 -15.77
CA ASN A 34 20.69 -28.54 -16.52
C ASN A 34 19.25 -28.06 -16.27
N LYS A 35 18.28 -28.97 -16.18
CA LYS A 35 16.89 -28.62 -15.86
C LYS A 35 16.73 -28.13 -14.42
N MET A 36 17.42 -28.74 -13.45
CA MET A 36 17.40 -28.31 -12.05
C MET A 36 18.13 -26.97 -11.84
N THR A 37 19.25 -26.74 -12.52
CA THR A 37 19.95 -25.45 -12.50
C THR A 37 19.08 -24.36 -13.10
N VAL A 38 18.46 -24.60 -14.26
CA VAL A 38 17.53 -23.64 -14.87
C VAL A 38 16.32 -23.40 -13.96
N ALA A 39 15.73 -24.44 -13.38
CA ALA A 39 14.62 -24.29 -12.42
C ALA A 39 15.01 -23.49 -11.17
N GLY A 40 16.22 -23.73 -10.64
CA GLY A 40 16.77 -22.97 -9.52
C GLY A 40 17.01 -21.51 -9.85
N ILE A 41 17.54 -21.21 -11.04
CA ILE A 41 17.73 -19.83 -11.52
C ILE A 41 16.38 -19.15 -11.70
N VAL A 42 15.40 -19.81 -12.33
CA VAL A 42 14.04 -19.27 -12.50
C VAL A 42 13.41 -18.97 -11.15
N LEU A 43 13.51 -19.89 -10.18
CA LEU A 43 12.99 -19.67 -8.83
C LEU A 43 13.69 -18.49 -8.13
N ALA A 44 15.02 -18.39 -8.24
CA ALA A 44 15.78 -17.29 -7.67
C ALA A 44 15.38 -15.93 -8.27
N VAL A 45 15.18 -15.87 -9.59
CA VAL A 45 14.72 -14.65 -10.28
C VAL A 45 13.30 -14.27 -9.83
N LEU A 46 12.40 -15.23 -9.69
CA LEU A 46 11.04 -14.97 -9.19
C LEU A 46 11.05 -14.44 -7.76
N ILE A 47 11.87 -15.02 -6.88
CA ILE A 47 12.04 -14.53 -5.50
C ILE A 47 12.62 -13.12 -5.50
N ALA A 48 13.67 -12.87 -6.30
CA ALA A 48 14.28 -11.54 -6.40
C ALA A 48 13.29 -10.49 -6.91
N ALA A 49 12.46 -10.83 -7.89
CA ALA A 49 11.40 -9.95 -8.39
C ALA A 49 10.32 -9.69 -7.32
N ALA A 50 9.90 -10.73 -6.57
CA ALA A 50 8.94 -10.58 -5.49
C ALA A 50 9.47 -9.70 -4.34
N VAL A 51 10.70 -9.93 -3.90
CA VAL A 51 11.36 -9.13 -2.85
C VAL A 51 11.61 -7.70 -3.32
N GLY A 52 12.07 -7.52 -4.57
CA GLY A 52 12.28 -6.19 -5.15
C GLY A 52 10.98 -5.40 -5.27
N GLY A 53 9.90 -6.05 -5.70
CA GLY A 53 8.56 -5.46 -5.75
C GLY A 53 8.02 -5.09 -4.37
N TRP A 54 8.17 -5.99 -3.39
CA TRP A 54 7.76 -5.73 -2.00
C TRP A 54 8.53 -4.55 -1.39
N TYR A 55 9.86 -4.52 -1.53
CA TYR A 55 10.70 -3.43 -1.03
C TYR A 55 10.37 -2.07 -1.64
N TYR A 56 10.06 -2.05 -2.95
CA TYR A 56 9.65 -0.82 -3.63
C TYR A 56 8.31 -0.29 -3.11
N ASN A 57 7.34 -1.17 -2.86
CA ASN A 57 6.03 -0.80 -2.33
C ASN A 57 6.14 -0.27 -0.89
N GLU A 58 6.89 -0.94 -0.02
CA GLU A 58 7.06 -0.53 1.39
C GLU A 58 7.63 0.91 1.50
N ARG A 59 8.69 1.19 0.73
CA ARG A 59 9.31 2.53 0.66
C ARG A 59 8.35 3.60 0.13
N ARG A 60 7.41 3.21 -0.74
CA ARG A 60 6.41 4.10 -1.31
C ARG A 60 5.34 4.44 -0.29
N ASP A 61 4.88 3.45 0.47
CA ASP A 61 3.86 3.62 1.51
C ASP A 61 4.35 4.46 2.69
N GLU A 62 5.61 4.28 3.11
CA GLU A 62 6.24 5.13 4.13
C GLU A 62 6.26 6.61 3.70
N LYS A 63 6.70 6.89 2.46
CA LYS A 63 6.75 8.25 1.92
C LYS A 63 5.35 8.84 1.72
N ALA A 64 4.41 8.04 1.23
CA ALA A 64 3.03 8.47 1.06
C ALA A 64 2.41 8.86 2.41
N SER A 65 2.63 8.06 3.45
CA SER A 65 2.12 8.34 4.80
C SER A 65 2.73 9.61 5.40
N ALA A 66 4.03 9.83 5.19
CA ALA A 66 4.70 11.05 5.62
C ALA A 66 4.20 12.31 4.88
N ASP A 67 4.01 12.22 3.56
CA ASP A 67 3.46 13.33 2.76
C ASP A 67 1.98 13.61 3.13
N PHE A 68 1.19 12.57 3.42
CA PHE A 68 -0.18 12.70 3.92
C PHE A 68 -0.27 13.37 5.29
N GLY A 69 0.63 13.02 6.21
CA GLY A 69 0.72 13.68 7.51
C GLY A 69 0.96 15.19 7.40
N LYS A 70 1.78 15.63 6.43
CA LYS A 70 2.01 17.06 6.15
C LYS A 70 0.75 17.76 5.61
N ALA A 71 -0.02 17.07 4.77
CA ALA A 71 -1.29 17.59 4.27
C ALA A 71 -2.33 17.77 5.39
N LEU A 72 -2.42 16.81 6.31
CA LEU A 72 -3.26 16.94 7.49
C LEU A 72 -2.78 18.06 8.43
N GLN A 73 -1.48 18.17 8.66
CA GLN A 73 -0.91 19.26 9.47
C GLN A 73 -1.23 20.63 8.86
N THR A 74 -1.17 20.74 7.53
CA THR A 74 -1.60 21.94 6.81
C THR A 74 -3.08 22.20 7.05
N LEU A 75 -3.93 21.18 6.92
CA LEU A 75 -5.37 21.33 7.14
C LEU A 75 -5.72 21.69 8.58
N ASP A 76 -4.95 21.26 9.59
CA ASP A 76 -5.22 21.51 11.01
C ASP A 76 -4.51 22.77 11.55
N SER A 77 -3.55 23.31 10.80
CA SER A 77 -2.78 24.47 11.21
C SER A 77 -3.65 25.68 11.61
N PRO A 78 -3.23 26.46 12.61
CA PRO A 78 -4.01 27.58 13.10
C PRO A 78 -4.09 28.71 12.07
N VAL A 79 -5.25 29.37 12.02
CA VAL A 79 -5.45 30.61 11.28
C VAL A 79 -4.78 31.75 12.05
N ARG A 80 -3.94 32.54 11.37
CA ARG A 80 -3.24 33.67 11.97
C ARG A 80 -4.21 34.80 12.31
N PRO A 81 -4.06 35.46 13.47
CA PRO A 81 -4.77 36.70 13.76
C PRO A 81 -4.45 37.77 12.70
N ALA A 82 -5.45 38.58 12.35
CA ALA A 82 -5.29 39.64 11.35
C ALA A 82 -4.15 40.60 11.76
N GLY A 83 -3.18 40.78 10.87
CA GLY A 83 -2.04 41.68 11.09
C GLY A 83 -0.74 41.03 11.59
N MET A 84 -0.72 39.72 11.87
CA MET A 84 0.54 39.02 12.20
C MET A 84 1.24 38.46 10.95
N PRO A 85 2.56 38.70 10.77
CA PRO A 85 3.33 38.09 9.69
C PRO A 85 3.46 36.56 9.87
N PRO A 86 3.73 35.79 8.79
CA PRO A 86 3.95 34.36 8.88
C PRO A 86 5.19 34.09 9.74
N GLN A 87 5.08 33.19 10.72
CA GLN A 87 6.25 32.72 11.45
C GLN A 87 6.99 31.69 10.58
N PRO A 88 8.32 31.81 10.42
CA PRO A 88 9.10 30.89 9.57
C PRO A 88 8.98 29.43 9.98
N ASP A 89 8.84 29.19 11.30
CA ASP A 89 8.83 27.85 11.89
C ASP A 89 7.42 27.26 12.09
N TYR A 90 6.37 28.07 11.89
CA TYR A 90 4.97 27.66 12.09
C TYR A 90 4.11 28.02 10.88
N PRO A 91 3.79 27.03 10.01
CA PRO A 91 2.86 27.25 8.91
C PRO A 91 1.52 27.71 9.48
N SER A 92 1.11 28.90 9.09
CA SER A 92 -0.11 29.55 9.56
C SER A 92 -0.72 30.31 8.41
N PHE A 93 -2.03 30.19 8.26
CA PHE A 93 -2.77 30.67 7.08
C PHE A 93 -3.53 31.95 7.41
N ALA A 94 -3.76 32.82 6.43
CA ALA A 94 -4.49 34.06 6.66
C ALA A 94 -6.01 33.82 6.84
N SER A 95 -6.51 32.67 6.39
CA SER A 95 -7.91 32.27 6.61
C SER A 95 -8.09 30.75 6.56
N ALA A 96 -9.21 30.27 7.11
CA ALA A 96 -9.61 28.87 6.99
C ALA A 96 -9.81 28.44 5.51
N LYS A 97 -10.24 29.37 4.64
CA LYS A 97 -10.43 29.11 3.21
C LYS A 97 -9.10 28.90 2.48
N GLU A 98 -8.11 29.74 2.76
CA GLU A 98 -6.77 29.61 2.19
C GLU A 98 -6.11 28.30 2.65
N ARG A 99 -6.20 27.99 3.94
CA ARG A 99 -5.73 26.72 4.51
C ARG A 99 -6.36 25.51 3.82
N GLY A 100 -7.68 25.52 3.65
CA GLY A 100 -8.41 24.45 2.97
C GLY A 100 -8.03 24.31 1.50
N ALA A 101 -7.74 25.42 0.81
CA ALA A 101 -7.28 25.40 -0.58
C ALA A 101 -5.86 24.83 -0.73
N GLU A 102 -4.95 25.17 0.16
CA GLU A 102 -3.59 24.62 0.16
C GLU A 102 -3.59 23.13 0.55
N ALA A 103 -4.38 22.74 1.55
CA ALA A 103 -4.55 21.33 1.89
C ALA A 103 -5.15 20.54 0.72
N HIS A 104 -6.17 21.07 0.03
CA HIS A 104 -6.77 20.45 -1.16
C HIS A 104 -5.72 20.17 -2.24
N LYS A 105 -4.84 21.14 -2.55
CA LYS A 105 -3.74 20.93 -3.51
C LYS A 105 -2.77 19.83 -3.06
N GLN A 106 -2.45 19.76 -1.78
CA GLN A 106 -1.56 18.73 -1.24
C GLN A 106 -2.19 17.33 -1.34
N PHE A 107 -3.49 17.19 -1.05
CA PHE A 107 -4.21 15.94 -1.24
C PHE A 107 -4.30 15.54 -2.71
N GLN A 108 -4.47 16.49 -3.63
CA GLN A 108 -4.47 16.19 -5.07
C GLN A 108 -3.11 15.63 -5.50
N ALA A 109 -2.02 16.27 -5.06
CA ALA A 109 -0.67 15.80 -5.36
C ALA A 109 -0.40 14.39 -4.81
N LEU A 110 -1.01 14.01 -3.68
CA LEU A 110 -0.92 12.65 -3.13
C LEU A 110 -1.61 11.62 -4.00
N VAL A 111 -2.82 11.92 -4.50
CA VAL A 111 -3.54 11.06 -5.45
C VAL A 111 -2.73 10.87 -6.73
N ASP A 112 -2.16 11.95 -7.26
CA ASP A 112 -1.38 11.92 -8.51
C ASP A 112 -0.07 11.15 -8.36
N LYS A 113 0.62 11.29 -7.21
CA LYS A 113 1.95 10.70 -6.96
C LYS A 113 1.88 9.25 -6.46
N TYR A 114 0.83 8.92 -5.72
CA TYR A 114 0.66 7.62 -5.08
C TYR A 114 -0.67 6.94 -5.50
N PRO A 115 -0.96 6.83 -6.80
CA PRO A 115 -2.17 6.14 -7.24
C PRO A 115 -2.14 4.69 -6.77
N HIS A 116 -3.28 4.17 -6.35
CA HIS A 116 -3.48 2.81 -5.81
C HIS A 116 -2.88 2.52 -4.42
N THR A 117 -2.57 3.55 -3.64
CA THR A 117 -2.19 3.39 -2.22
C THR A 117 -3.37 3.73 -1.31
N HIS A 118 -3.37 3.21 -0.09
CA HIS A 118 -4.36 3.61 0.92
C HIS A 118 -4.36 5.12 1.18
N VAL A 119 -3.21 5.76 1.06
CA VAL A 119 -3.09 7.23 1.19
C VAL A 119 -3.88 7.95 0.10
N ALA A 120 -3.88 7.45 -1.14
CA ALA A 120 -4.72 8.02 -2.19
C ALA A 120 -6.21 7.86 -1.84
N ASP A 121 -6.62 6.71 -1.30
CA ASP A 121 -8.01 6.48 -0.91
C ASP A 121 -8.48 7.51 0.14
N PHE A 122 -7.69 7.72 1.19
CA PHE A 122 -7.96 8.76 2.18
C PHE A 122 -7.89 10.17 1.59
N SER A 123 -6.95 10.41 0.67
CA SER A 123 -6.81 11.73 0.02
C SER A 123 -8.05 12.07 -0.80
N HIS A 124 -8.67 11.12 -1.52
CA HIS A 124 -9.94 11.33 -2.21
C HIS A 124 -11.06 11.78 -1.26
N TYR A 125 -11.14 11.18 -0.06
CA TYR A 125 -12.11 11.63 0.96
C TYR A 125 -11.86 13.09 1.35
N PHE A 126 -10.61 13.47 1.64
CA PHE A 126 -10.28 14.85 2.01
C PHE A 126 -10.44 15.83 0.85
N LEU A 127 -10.19 15.42 -0.40
CA LEU A 127 -10.49 16.21 -1.58
C LEU A 127 -11.98 16.54 -1.64
N GLY A 128 -12.84 15.54 -1.39
CA GLY A 128 -14.29 15.73 -1.33
C GLY A 128 -14.73 16.70 -0.24
N VAL A 129 -14.25 16.52 0.99
CA VAL A 129 -14.62 17.37 2.14
C VAL A 129 -14.11 18.81 1.97
N THR A 130 -12.87 18.98 1.52
CA THR A 130 -12.30 20.32 1.31
C THR A 130 -12.96 21.04 0.12
N SER A 131 -13.33 20.31 -0.94
CA SER A 131 -14.13 20.86 -2.04
C SER A 131 -15.51 21.34 -1.56
N ALA A 132 -16.19 20.56 -0.70
CA ALA A 132 -17.46 20.97 -0.11
C ALA A 132 -17.33 22.27 0.69
N GLN A 133 -16.27 22.39 1.50
CA GLN A 133 -15.98 23.61 2.26
C GLN A 133 -15.67 24.83 1.37
N GLN A 134 -15.11 24.60 0.18
CA GLN A 134 -14.84 25.65 -0.81
C GLN A 134 -16.10 26.06 -1.59
N GLY A 135 -17.20 25.31 -1.46
CA GLY A 135 -18.44 25.50 -2.20
C GLY A 135 -18.49 24.77 -3.54
N ASP A 136 -17.47 23.96 -3.87
CA ASP A 136 -17.47 23.12 -5.06
C ASP A 136 -18.18 21.80 -4.77
N THR A 137 -19.50 21.85 -4.79
CA THR A 137 -20.36 20.70 -4.49
C THR A 137 -20.29 19.61 -5.56
N ALA A 138 -19.95 19.97 -6.81
CA ALA A 138 -19.83 19.02 -7.91
C ALA A 138 -18.59 18.13 -7.75
N VAL A 139 -17.45 18.73 -7.45
CA VAL A 139 -16.22 17.97 -7.16
C VAL A 139 -16.39 17.19 -5.85
N ALA A 140 -16.97 17.80 -4.82
CA ALA A 140 -17.24 17.12 -3.56
C ALA A 140 -18.06 15.84 -3.73
N GLU A 141 -19.17 15.92 -4.48
CA GLU A 141 -20.03 14.77 -4.75
C GLU A 141 -19.27 13.68 -5.53
N ARG A 142 -18.49 14.06 -6.55
CA ARG A 142 -17.72 13.09 -7.35
C ARG A 142 -16.71 12.32 -6.50
N GLU A 143 -15.89 13.03 -5.74
CA GLU A 143 -14.83 12.42 -4.92
C GLU A 143 -15.43 11.56 -3.80
N LEU A 144 -16.44 12.05 -3.08
CA LEU A 144 -17.07 11.30 -1.99
C LEU A 144 -17.84 10.07 -2.48
N LYS A 145 -18.48 10.14 -3.66
CA LYS A 145 -19.11 8.96 -4.28
C LYS A 145 -18.09 7.89 -4.62
N ALA A 146 -16.95 8.28 -5.21
CA ALA A 146 -15.90 7.32 -5.53
C ALA A 146 -15.45 6.56 -4.27
N VAL A 147 -15.24 7.27 -3.16
CA VAL A 147 -14.84 6.68 -1.89
C VAL A 147 -15.96 5.86 -1.23
N ALA A 148 -17.22 6.24 -1.40
CA ALA A 148 -18.38 5.49 -0.89
C ALA A 148 -18.49 4.07 -1.48
N ASP A 149 -17.91 3.84 -2.66
CA ASP A 149 -17.88 2.54 -3.34
C ASP A 149 -16.60 1.73 -3.04
N TYR A 150 -15.70 2.24 -2.20
CA TYR A 150 -14.47 1.53 -1.85
C TYR A 150 -14.74 0.30 -0.99
N ARG A 151 -13.85 -0.70 -1.13
CA ARG A 151 -13.92 -1.95 -0.36
C ARG A 151 -13.70 -1.75 1.14
N ASN A 152 -13.02 -0.67 1.54
CA ASN A 152 -12.83 -0.32 2.94
C ASN A 152 -14.13 0.25 3.52
N ARG A 153 -14.80 -0.56 4.34
CA ARG A 153 -16.11 -0.22 4.91
C ARG A 153 -16.10 1.01 5.81
N ASP A 154 -15.03 1.22 6.57
CA ASP A 154 -14.94 2.35 7.49
C ASP A 154 -14.82 3.66 6.70
N LEU A 155 -13.93 3.67 5.71
CA LEU A 155 -13.74 4.81 4.83
C LEU A 155 -14.98 5.08 3.96
N SER A 156 -15.61 4.04 3.42
CA SER A 156 -16.84 4.19 2.63
C SER A 156 -17.98 4.77 3.48
N THR A 157 -18.10 4.36 4.75
CA THR A 157 -19.12 4.86 5.66
C THR A 157 -18.89 6.33 5.99
N LEU A 158 -17.64 6.74 6.22
CA LEU A 158 -17.27 8.14 6.42
C LEU A 158 -17.61 8.98 5.18
N ALA A 159 -17.30 8.48 3.98
CA ALA A 159 -17.60 9.17 2.73
C ALA A 159 -19.11 9.34 2.50
N LYS A 160 -19.91 8.30 2.78
CA LYS A 160 -21.38 8.37 2.72
C LYS A 160 -21.94 9.42 3.69
N LEU A 161 -21.42 9.48 4.92
CA LEU A 161 -21.82 10.50 5.89
C LEU A 161 -21.49 11.91 5.41
N ALA A 162 -20.29 12.12 4.89
CA ALA A 162 -19.89 13.41 4.33
C ALA A 162 -20.76 13.77 3.11
N LEU A 163 -21.04 12.81 2.23
CA LEU A 163 -21.88 12.98 1.05
C LEU A 163 -23.33 13.33 1.42
N ALA A 164 -23.88 12.71 2.46
CA ALA A 164 -25.19 13.07 3.01
C ALA A 164 -25.21 14.53 3.50
N GLY A 165 -24.12 15.01 4.11
CA GLY A 165 -23.92 16.42 4.45
C GLY A 165 -23.98 17.33 3.23
N VAL A 166 -23.24 17.01 2.16
CA VAL A 166 -23.26 17.75 0.89
C VAL A 166 -24.66 17.76 0.27
N TYR A 167 -25.39 16.64 0.32
CA TYR A 167 -26.76 16.56 -0.16
C TYR A 167 -27.75 17.38 0.64
N ARG A 168 -27.63 17.38 1.96
CA ARG A 168 -28.44 18.25 2.80
C ARG A 168 -28.19 19.72 2.46
N ASP A 169 -26.92 20.11 2.32
CA ASP A 169 -26.54 21.50 2.06
C ASP A 169 -26.95 21.96 0.64
N THR A 170 -27.21 21.02 -0.27
CA THR A 170 -27.74 21.26 -1.63
C THR A 170 -29.25 21.01 -1.76
N ASN A 171 -29.99 20.88 -0.66
CA ASN A 171 -31.44 20.57 -0.61
C ASN A 171 -31.85 19.23 -1.26
N ARG A 172 -30.93 18.28 -1.38
CA ARG A 172 -31.13 16.92 -1.93
C ARG A 172 -31.35 15.89 -0.82
N THR A 173 -32.20 16.22 0.16
CA THR A 173 -32.37 15.44 1.40
C THR A 173 -32.84 13.99 1.17
N GLN A 174 -33.61 13.72 0.12
CA GLN A 174 -34.00 12.34 -0.21
C GLN A 174 -32.79 11.46 -0.52
N GLN A 175 -31.86 11.96 -1.34
CA GLN A 175 -30.62 11.24 -1.65
C GLN A 175 -29.70 11.10 -0.43
N ALA A 176 -29.77 12.02 0.54
CA ALA A 176 -29.03 11.91 1.79
C ALA A 176 -29.51 10.74 2.67
N VAL A 177 -30.80 10.40 2.63
CA VAL A 177 -31.39 9.31 3.42
C VAL A 177 -31.16 7.94 2.78
N GLU A 178 -30.94 7.89 1.46
CA GLU A 178 -30.76 6.65 0.69
C GLU A 178 -29.32 6.08 0.70
N LEU A 179 -28.34 6.80 1.23
CA LEU A 179 -26.91 6.42 1.26
C LEU A 179 -26.57 5.33 2.29
#